data_AF-A0A934F1F1-F1
#
_entry.id   AF-A0A934F1F1-F1
#
_cell.length_a   1.000
_cell.length_b   1.000
_cell.length_c   1.000
_cell.angle_alpha   90.00
_cell.angle_beta   90.00
_cell.angle_gamma   90.00
#
_symmetry.space_group_name_H-M   'P 1'
#
loop_
_entity.id
_entity.type
_entity.pdbx_description
1 polymer ?
#
loop_
_entity_poly.entity_id
_entity_poly.type
_entity_poly.pdbx_seq_one_letter_code
_entity_poly.pdbx_strand_id
1 'polypeptide(L)'
;MKWKWLIILICAPIGVFILLFLLVVITSYLPPAWLERCWQRSEIARRVQTAGGWDKIKQDCLTLAKQHPHGFDAYYRETKGLPPTIVALKPRRVEYDPKHARVRIWVFGIWRTGGPPEPYHIFEIPTAGKNLGERIGIGGEGFSDNFRWSRKPVVEGIDEIIGELVFR
;
A
#
# COMPACT_ATOMS: atom_id res chain seq x y z
N MET A 1 13.01 57.54 -20.29
CA MET A 1 11.95 56.51 -20.45
C MET A 1 12.43 55.10 -20.82
N LYS A 2 13.66 54.87 -21.30
CA LYS A 2 14.12 53.56 -21.82
C LYS A 2 14.57 52.52 -20.76
N TRP A 3 15.00 52.98 -19.58
CA TRP A 3 15.48 52.12 -18.48
C TRP A 3 14.41 51.17 -17.94
N LYS A 4 13.14 51.62 -17.86
CA LYS A 4 12.03 50.80 -17.33
C LYS A 4 11.78 49.54 -18.17
N TRP A 5 11.96 49.64 -19.49
CA TRP A 5 11.80 48.53 -20.42
C TRP A 5 12.96 47.51 -20.34
N LEU A 6 14.17 47.98 -20.06
CA LEU A 6 15.35 47.13 -19.82
C LEU A 6 15.19 46.27 -18.55
N ILE A 7 14.66 46.84 -17.47
CA ILE A 7 14.36 46.07 -16.25
C ILE A 7 13.33 44.98 -16.52
N ILE A 8 12.25 45.29 -17.23
CA ILE A 8 11.18 44.32 -17.52
C ILE A 8 11.70 43.17 -18.39
N LEU A 9 12.54 43.48 -19.39
CA LEU A 9 13.16 42.47 -20.27
C LEU A 9 14.09 41.49 -19.52
N ILE A 10 14.72 41.93 -18.42
CA ILE A 10 15.64 41.09 -17.63
C ILE A 10 14.89 40.36 -16.52
N CYS A 11 13.94 41.00 -15.84
CA CYS A 11 13.22 40.39 -14.72
C CYS A 11 12.20 39.33 -15.16
N ALA A 12 11.59 39.48 -16.34
CA ALA A 12 10.62 38.52 -16.86
C ALA A 12 11.18 37.09 -17.05
N PRO A 13 12.32 36.86 -17.74
CA PRO A 13 12.88 35.51 -17.89
C PRO A 13 13.37 34.92 -16.56
N ILE A 14 13.89 35.75 -15.65
CA ILE A 14 14.30 35.31 -14.31
C ILE A 14 13.08 34.82 -13.52
N GLY A 15 11.98 35.57 -13.54
CA GLY A 15 10.73 35.16 -12.89
C GLY A 15 10.17 33.85 -13.45
N VAL A 16 10.18 33.69 -14.79
CA VAL A 16 9.76 32.44 -15.44
C VAL A 16 10.67 31.27 -15.04
N PHE A 17 11.99 31.49 -15.00
CA PHE A 17 12.94 30.46 -14.60
C PHE A 17 12.72 30.01 -13.15
N ILE A 18 12.52 30.95 -12.22
CA ILE A 18 12.22 30.64 -10.82
C ILE A 18 10.91 29.86 -10.70
N LEU A 19 9.86 30.27 -11.43
CA LEU A 19 8.57 29.57 -11.42
C LEU A 19 8.70 28.13 -11.92
N LEU A 20 9.41 27.91 -13.04
CA LEU A 20 9.66 26.58 -13.58
C LEU A 20 10.51 25.73 -12.63
N PHE A 21 11.54 26.32 -12.01
CA PHE A 21 12.36 25.63 -11.03
C PHE A 21 11.54 25.20 -9.81
N LEU A 22 10.69 26.09 -9.27
CA LEU A 22 9.78 25.76 -8.17
C LEU A 22 8.78 24.67 -8.56
N LEU A 23 8.26 24.68 -9.79
CA LEU A 23 7.35 23.64 -10.29
C LEU A 23 8.04 22.27 -10.32
N VAL A 24 9.28 22.19 -10.80
CA VAL A 24 10.08 20.95 -10.83
C VAL A 24 10.38 20.47 -9.42
N VAL A 25 10.77 21.38 -8.52
CA VAL A 25 10.99 21.07 -7.09
C VAL A 25 9.70 20.50 -6.47
N ILE A 26 8.57 21.20 -6.59
CA ILE A 26 7.29 20.76 -6.00
C ILE A 26 6.87 19.38 -6.51
N THR A 27 6.99 19.14 -7.82
CA THR A 27 6.63 17.84 -8.42
C THR A 27 7.61 16.71 -8.09
N SER A 28 8.88 17.03 -7.80
CA SER A 28 9.91 16.04 -7.45
C SER A 28 9.89 15.65 -5.98
N TYR A 29 9.55 16.58 -5.07
CA TYR A 29 9.53 16.32 -3.62
C TYR A 29 8.23 15.69 -3.14
N LEU A 30 7.11 15.89 -3.87
CA LEU A 30 5.86 15.18 -3.61
C LEU A 30 5.32 14.60 -4.94
N PRO A 31 5.75 13.39 -5.33
CA PRO A 31 5.07 12.71 -6.42
C PRO A 31 3.59 12.61 -6.03
N PRO A 32 2.67 12.98 -6.93
CA PRO A 32 1.26 12.94 -6.62
C PRO A 32 0.87 11.49 -6.29
N ALA A 33 0.07 11.31 -5.23
CA ALA A 33 -0.20 9.99 -4.64
C ALA A 33 -0.72 8.94 -5.63
N TRP A 34 -1.29 9.35 -6.77
CA TRP A 34 -1.71 8.45 -7.84
C TRP A 34 -0.53 7.72 -8.50
N LEU A 35 0.62 8.39 -8.66
CA LEU A 35 1.80 7.83 -9.33
C LEU A 35 2.42 6.72 -8.46
N GLU A 36 2.54 6.99 -7.16
CA GLU A 36 3.00 6.03 -6.16
C GLU A 36 2.09 4.78 -6.17
N ARG A 37 0.76 4.96 -6.20
CA ARG A 37 -0.20 3.84 -6.29
C ARG A 37 -0.05 3.03 -7.58
N CYS A 38 0.16 3.71 -8.72
CA CYS A 38 0.37 3.03 -9.99
C CYS A 38 1.63 2.16 -9.96
N TRP A 39 2.72 2.69 -9.40
CA TRP A 39 3.96 1.93 -9.22
C TRP A 39 3.80 0.77 -8.22
N GLN A 40 3.14 0.99 -7.09
CA GLN A 40 2.88 -0.07 -6.10
C GLN A 40 2.05 -1.20 -6.70
N ARG A 41 1.00 -0.88 -7.49
CA ARG A 41 0.17 -1.87 -8.17
C ARG A 41 0.94 -2.67 -9.22
N SER A 42 1.79 -2.03 -10.01
CA SER A 42 2.60 -2.73 -11.01
C SER A 42 3.63 -3.65 -10.35
N GLU A 43 4.25 -3.20 -9.26
CA GLU A 43 5.18 -3.99 -8.47
C GLU A 43 4.49 -5.18 -7.78
N ILE A 44 3.30 -4.98 -7.22
CA ILE A 44 2.45 -6.08 -6.69
C ILE A 44 2.17 -7.10 -7.79
N ALA A 45 1.69 -6.65 -8.96
CA ALA A 45 1.36 -7.55 -10.06
C ALA A 45 2.57 -8.39 -10.48
N ARG A 46 3.75 -7.75 -10.58
CA ARG A 46 5.02 -8.43 -10.87
C ARG A 46 5.37 -9.47 -9.79
N ARG A 47 5.21 -9.14 -8.51
CA ARG A 47 5.50 -10.07 -7.39
C ARG A 47 4.52 -11.23 -7.35
N VAL A 48 3.24 -10.99 -7.59
CA VAL A 48 2.20 -12.03 -7.68
C VAL A 48 2.52 -12.99 -8.83
N GLN A 49 2.91 -12.47 -9.99
CA GLN A 49 3.30 -13.31 -11.12
C GLN A 49 4.54 -14.15 -10.77
N THR A 50 5.52 -13.56 -10.08
CA THR A 50 6.72 -14.27 -9.61
C THR A 50 6.38 -15.34 -8.56
N ALA A 51 5.38 -15.10 -7.72
CA ALA A 51 4.85 -16.07 -6.75
C ALA A 51 4.03 -17.21 -7.40
N GLY A 52 3.79 -17.13 -8.71
CA GLY A 52 3.03 -18.13 -9.47
C GLY A 52 1.51 -17.90 -9.44
N GLY A 53 1.08 -16.65 -9.20
CA GLY A 53 -0.31 -16.22 -9.30
C GLY A 53 -1.05 -16.12 -7.97
N TRP A 54 -2.22 -15.49 -8.00
CA TRP A 54 -3.08 -15.28 -6.83
C TRP A 54 -3.60 -16.59 -6.21
N ASP A 55 -3.87 -17.60 -7.03
CA ASP A 55 -4.39 -18.89 -6.53
C ASP A 55 -3.40 -19.59 -5.60
N LYS A 56 -2.10 -19.57 -5.95
CA LYS A 56 -1.05 -20.14 -5.10
C LYS A 56 -0.92 -19.38 -3.79
N ILE A 57 -0.93 -18.06 -3.84
CA ILE A 57 -0.89 -17.20 -2.65
C ILE A 57 -2.08 -17.53 -1.74
N LYS A 58 -3.28 -17.65 -2.30
CA LYS A 58 -4.50 -18.01 -1.57
C LYS A 58 -4.36 -19.38 -0.91
N GLN A 59 -3.92 -20.40 -1.64
CA GLN A 59 -3.70 -21.74 -1.13
C GLN A 59 -2.68 -21.77 0.03
N ASP A 60 -1.60 -21.03 -0.10
CA ASP A 60 -0.57 -20.94 0.93
C ASP A 60 -1.07 -20.20 2.18
N CYS A 61 -1.90 -19.16 2.02
CA CYS A 61 -2.57 -18.50 3.14
C CYS A 61 -3.53 -19.45 3.87
N LEU A 62 -4.30 -20.25 3.14
CA LEU A 62 -5.19 -21.27 3.73
C LEU A 62 -4.40 -22.33 4.48
N THR A 63 -3.25 -22.75 3.96
CA THR A 63 -2.35 -23.70 4.62
C THR A 63 -1.77 -23.12 5.89
N LEU A 64 -1.30 -21.86 5.85
CA LEU A 64 -0.77 -21.14 7.00
C LEU A 64 -1.83 -21.03 8.12
N ALA A 65 -3.06 -20.68 7.78
CA ALA A 65 -4.16 -20.60 8.76
C ALA A 65 -4.46 -21.96 9.43
N LYS A 66 -4.38 -23.06 8.67
CA LYS A 66 -4.53 -24.41 9.23
C LYS A 66 -3.38 -24.79 10.17
N GLN A 67 -2.16 -24.36 9.87
CA GLN A 67 -0.98 -24.63 10.70
C GLN A 67 -0.98 -23.82 11.99
N HIS A 68 -1.61 -22.64 12.01
CA HIS A 68 -1.64 -21.72 13.13
C HIS A 68 -3.07 -21.43 13.61
N PRO A 69 -3.82 -22.42 14.13
CA PRO A 69 -5.23 -22.26 14.49
C PRO A 69 -5.48 -21.20 15.57
N HIS A 70 -4.46 -20.87 16.37
CA HIS A 70 -4.52 -19.85 17.43
C HIS A 70 -4.11 -18.45 16.98
N GLY A 71 -3.87 -18.25 15.69
CA GLY A 71 -3.37 -17.00 15.12
C GLY A 71 -1.86 -17.00 14.91
N PHE A 72 -1.41 -16.05 14.11
CA PHE A 72 -0.01 -15.92 13.71
C PHE A 72 0.28 -14.48 13.33
N ASP A 73 1.48 -13.99 13.63
CA ASP A 73 1.98 -12.70 13.18
C ASP A 73 3.46 -12.86 12.82
N ALA A 74 3.86 -12.33 11.66
CA ALA A 74 5.23 -12.31 11.21
C ALA A 74 5.56 -10.98 10.55
N TYR A 75 6.68 -10.40 10.97
CA TYR A 75 7.22 -9.15 10.40
C TYR A 75 8.24 -9.44 9.30
N TYR A 76 8.56 -8.44 8.48
CA TYR A 76 9.46 -8.56 7.33
C TYR A 76 10.86 -9.16 7.62
N ARG A 77 11.32 -9.12 8.88
CA ARG A 77 12.60 -9.72 9.32
C ARG A 77 12.47 -11.20 9.69
N GLU A 78 11.24 -11.69 9.81
CA GLU A 78 10.88 -13.01 10.34
C GLU A 78 10.22 -13.83 9.22
N THR A 79 10.98 -14.11 8.17
CA THR A 79 10.52 -14.96 7.06
C THR A 79 10.60 -16.45 7.38
N LYS A 80 11.11 -16.83 8.56
CA LYS A 80 11.23 -18.22 8.99
C LYS A 80 9.83 -18.78 9.28
N GLY A 81 9.34 -19.64 8.40
CA GLY A 81 8.01 -20.28 8.54
C GLY A 81 6.95 -19.76 7.58
N LEU A 82 7.23 -18.69 6.81
CA LEU A 82 6.31 -18.25 5.76
C LEU A 82 6.46 -19.11 4.49
N PRO A 83 5.35 -19.50 3.84
CA PRO A 83 5.38 -20.15 2.55
C PRO A 83 6.16 -19.34 1.50
N PRO A 84 6.91 -19.99 0.59
CA PRO A 84 7.74 -19.29 -0.40
C PRO A 84 6.96 -18.30 -1.28
N THR A 85 5.69 -18.58 -1.58
CA THR A 85 4.84 -17.68 -2.38
C THR A 85 4.51 -16.39 -1.64
N ILE A 86 4.26 -16.47 -0.33
CA ILE A 86 4.01 -15.31 0.53
C ILE A 86 5.31 -14.52 0.68
N VAL A 87 6.46 -15.19 0.85
CA VAL A 87 7.78 -14.53 0.92
C VAL A 87 8.08 -13.77 -0.39
N ALA A 88 7.69 -14.31 -1.55
CA ALA A 88 7.90 -13.66 -2.85
C ALA A 88 7.14 -12.33 -3.00
N LEU A 89 6.04 -12.13 -2.26
CA LEU A 89 5.35 -10.83 -2.18
C LEU A 89 6.15 -9.76 -1.44
N LYS A 90 7.23 -10.15 -0.74
CA LYS A 90 8.02 -9.31 0.16
C LYS A 90 7.13 -8.55 1.15
N PRO A 91 6.31 -9.27 1.95
CA PRO A 91 5.40 -8.64 2.88
C PRO A 91 6.19 -7.90 3.95
N ARG A 92 5.67 -6.76 4.36
CA ARG A 92 6.15 -6.06 5.54
C ARG A 92 5.64 -6.69 6.84
N ARG A 93 4.43 -7.25 6.80
CA ARG A 93 3.78 -8.01 7.88
C ARG A 93 2.81 -9.02 7.30
N VAL A 94 2.64 -10.15 7.96
CA VAL A 94 1.63 -11.18 7.68
C VAL A 94 0.96 -11.55 8.98
N GLU A 95 -0.36 -11.45 9.04
CA GLU A 95 -1.14 -11.75 10.24
C GLU A 95 -2.25 -12.72 9.88
N TYR A 96 -2.43 -13.77 10.68
CA TYR A 96 -3.62 -14.60 10.68
C TYR A 96 -4.42 -14.34 11.93
N ASP A 97 -5.66 -13.89 11.71
CA ASP A 97 -6.62 -13.56 12.75
C ASP A 97 -7.73 -14.62 12.76
N PRO A 98 -7.69 -15.58 13.70
CA PRO A 98 -8.65 -16.68 13.74
C PRO A 98 -10.04 -16.21 14.16
N LYS A 99 -10.16 -15.10 14.91
CA LYS A 99 -11.46 -14.55 15.34
C LYS A 99 -12.29 -14.12 14.12
N HIS A 100 -11.60 -13.54 13.14
CA HIS A 100 -12.20 -13.05 11.90
C HIS A 100 -11.97 -13.99 10.71
N ALA A 101 -11.33 -15.14 10.92
CA ALA A 101 -11.01 -16.15 9.92
C ALA A 101 -10.39 -15.56 8.63
N ARG A 102 -9.35 -14.73 8.80
CA ARG A 102 -8.69 -14.03 7.67
C ARG A 102 -7.19 -13.98 7.83
N VAL A 103 -6.49 -13.99 6.70
CA VAL A 103 -5.07 -13.67 6.59
C VAL A 103 -4.93 -12.28 5.98
N ARG A 104 -4.15 -11.42 6.64
CA ARG A 104 -3.80 -10.08 6.17
C ARG A 104 -2.33 -10.04 5.79
N ILE A 105 -2.04 -9.49 4.63
CA ILE A 105 -0.68 -9.32 4.11
C ILE A 105 -0.45 -7.84 3.83
N TRP A 106 0.41 -7.20 4.60
CA TRP A 106 0.82 -5.81 4.37
C TRP A 106 2.02 -5.80 3.45
N VAL A 107 1.91 -5.15 2.29
CA VAL A 107 3.01 -5.07 1.32
C VAL A 107 3.68 -3.69 1.31
N PHE A 108 2.89 -2.63 1.47
CA PHE A 108 3.36 -1.23 1.55
C PHE A 108 2.71 -0.49 2.73
N GLY A 109 3.28 0.65 3.13
CA GLY A 109 2.63 1.57 4.07
C GLY A 109 2.90 1.33 5.56
N ILE A 110 3.79 0.41 5.96
CA ILE A 110 4.16 0.34 7.39
C ILE A 110 4.95 1.60 7.75
N TRP A 111 4.38 2.41 8.63
CA TRP A 111 4.95 3.66 9.11
C TRP A 111 6.40 3.51 9.55
N ARG A 112 7.22 4.47 9.13
CA ARG A 112 8.45 4.85 9.83
C ARG A 112 8.15 6.16 10.56
N THR A 113 8.57 6.25 11.82
CA THR A 113 8.47 7.50 12.59
C THR A 113 9.18 8.63 11.82
N GLY A 114 8.44 9.70 11.50
CA GLY A 114 8.98 10.89 10.81
C GLY A 114 9.08 10.84 9.28
N GLY A 115 8.52 9.82 8.61
CA GLY A 115 8.45 9.75 7.15
C GLY A 115 7.12 10.27 6.57
N PRO A 116 7.09 10.67 5.28
CA PRO A 116 5.82 10.94 4.59
C PRO A 116 4.94 9.68 4.58
N PRO A 117 3.60 9.83 4.68
CA PRO A 117 2.71 8.68 4.77
C PRO A 117 2.66 7.91 3.45
N GLU A 118 3.22 6.71 3.43
CA GLU A 118 3.01 5.73 2.35
C GLU A 118 1.58 5.17 2.47
N PRO A 119 0.80 5.09 1.37
CA PRO A 119 -0.51 4.44 1.42
C PRO A 119 -0.34 2.96 1.80
N TYR A 120 -1.19 2.49 2.72
CA TYR A 120 -1.23 1.08 3.10
C TYR A 120 -1.77 0.27 1.93
N HIS A 121 -1.04 -0.77 1.53
CA HIS A 121 -1.57 -1.80 0.62
C HIS A 121 -1.62 -3.12 1.37
N ILE A 122 -2.84 -3.57 1.65
CA ILE A 122 -3.13 -4.76 2.43
C ILE A 122 -3.96 -5.71 1.58
N PHE A 123 -3.58 -6.99 1.55
CA PHE A 123 -4.42 -8.05 0.98
C PHE A 123 -5.11 -8.80 2.11
N GLU A 124 -6.42 -8.95 2.01
CA GLU A 124 -7.22 -9.76 2.94
C GLU A 124 -7.74 -11.01 2.21
N ILE A 125 -7.43 -12.18 2.77
CA ILE A 125 -7.83 -13.49 2.26
C ILE A 125 -8.68 -14.20 3.33
N PRO A 126 -9.96 -14.48 3.08
CA PRO A 126 -10.80 -15.24 4.01
C PRO A 126 -10.42 -16.72 4.00
N THR A 127 -10.35 -17.33 5.18
CA THR A 127 -9.87 -18.72 5.35
C THR A 127 -10.97 -19.73 5.67
N ALA A 128 -12.18 -19.27 5.99
CA ALA A 128 -13.34 -20.12 6.24
C ALA A 128 -14.48 -19.78 5.27
N GLY A 129 -15.41 -20.73 5.06
CA GLY A 129 -16.66 -20.55 4.30
C GLY A 129 -17.64 -19.51 4.88
N LYS A 130 -17.17 -18.64 5.77
CA LYS A 130 -17.81 -17.35 6.02
C LYS A 130 -17.78 -16.61 4.69
N ASN A 131 -18.96 -16.50 4.09
CA ASN A 131 -19.17 -15.85 2.81
C ASN A 131 -18.38 -14.54 2.73
N LEU A 132 -17.84 -14.24 1.55
CA LEU A 132 -17.36 -12.89 1.17
C LEU A 132 -18.35 -11.76 1.52
N GLY A 133 -19.61 -12.10 1.86
CA GLY A 133 -20.67 -11.20 2.29
C GLY A 133 -20.65 -10.80 3.76
N GLU A 134 -20.01 -11.54 4.67
CA GLU A 134 -19.74 -11.06 6.04
C GLU A 134 -18.49 -10.17 5.99
N ARG A 135 -18.58 -9.07 5.22
CA ARG A 135 -17.54 -8.06 5.10
C ARG A 135 -17.41 -7.33 6.43
N ILE A 136 -16.59 -7.87 7.31
CA ILE A 136 -16.24 -7.20 8.55
C ILE A 136 -15.59 -5.87 8.17
N GLY A 137 -16.15 -4.77 8.71
CA GLY A 137 -15.79 -3.41 8.35
C GLY A 137 -14.28 -3.16 8.44
N ILE A 138 -13.81 -2.11 7.77
CA ILE A 138 -12.38 -1.73 7.75
C ILE A 138 -11.90 -1.17 9.10
N GLY A 139 -12.58 -1.49 10.21
CA GLY A 139 -12.35 -0.98 11.56
C GLY A 139 -11.93 -2.05 12.57
N GLY A 140 -11.17 -3.07 12.14
CA GLY A 140 -10.52 -3.99 13.07
C GLY A 140 -9.32 -3.36 13.78
N GLU A 141 -8.88 -3.95 14.90
CA GLU A 141 -7.62 -3.61 15.56
C GLU A 141 -6.49 -3.49 14.51
N GLY A 142 -5.79 -2.35 14.52
CA GLY A 142 -4.70 -2.04 13.59
C GLY A 142 -5.01 -1.02 12.48
N PHE A 143 -6.26 -0.57 12.33
CA PHE A 143 -6.60 0.56 11.45
C PHE A 143 -6.69 1.87 12.25
N SER A 144 -6.01 2.92 11.78
CA SER A 144 -6.05 4.24 12.43
C SER A 144 -7.23 5.07 11.90
N ASP A 145 -7.92 5.76 12.81
CA ASP A 145 -9.04 6.67 12.51
C ASP A 145 -8.65 7.87 11.64
N ASN A 146 -7.35 8.17 11.56
CA ASN A 146 -6.81 9.23 10.72
C ASN A 146 -6.77 8.86 9.23
N PHE A 147 -7.23 7.65 8.87
CA PHE A 147 -7.20 7.16 7.51
C PHE A 147 -8.61 6.95 6.96
N ARG A 148 -8.80 7.41 5.72
CA ARG A 148 -9.90 6.99 4.87
C ARG A 148 -9.50 5.66 4.24
N TRP A 149 -10.20 4.61 4.62
CA TRP A 149 -9.97 3.28 4.09
C TRP A 149 -10.90 3.01 2.90
N SER A 150 -10.35 2.40 1.86
CA SER A 150 -11.11 1.88 0.72
C SER A 150 -10.83 0.40 0.54
N ARG A 151 -11.83 -0.36 0.10
CA ARG A 151 -11.73 -1.79 -0.18
C ARG A 151 -12.14 -2.05 -1.62
N LYS A 152 -11.34 -2.80 -2.37
CA LYS A 152 -11.60 -3.18 -3.75
C LYS A 152 -11.28 -4.65 -3.98
N PRO A 153 -12.19 -5.46 -4.56
CA PRO A 153 -11.86 -6.83 -4.93
C PRO A 153 -10.80 -6.82 -6.04
N VAL A 154 -9.74 -7.63 -5.87
CA VAL A 154 -8.69 -7.82 -6.88
C VAL A 154 -9.01 -9.05 -7.71
N VAL A 155 -9.28 -10.17 -7.03
CA VAL A 155 -9.71 -11.45 -7.59
C VAL A 155 -10.67 -12.12 -6.60
N GLU A 156 -11.28 -13.23 -7.00
CA GLU A 156 -12.24 -13.95 -6.17
C GLU A 156 -11.63 -14.42 -4.84
N GLY A 157 -12.08 -13.80 -3.74
CA GLY A 157 -11.59 -14.09 -2.39
C GLY A 157 -10.28 -13.41 -2.03
N ILE A 158 -9.89 -12.34 -2.73
CA ILE A 158 -8.81 -11.45 -2.31
C ILE A 158 -9.25 -9.99 -2.48
N ASP A 159 -9.31 -9.28 -1.36
CA ASP A 159 -9.61 -7.86 -1.33
C ASP A 159 -8.33 -7.03 -1.13
N GLU A 160 -8.14 -5.98 -1.93
CA GLU A 160 -7.17 -4.91 -1.71
C GLU A 160 -7.81 -3.88 -0.78
N ILE A 161 -7.14 -3.59 0.34
CA ILE A 161 -7.50 -2.52 1.27
C ILE A 161 -6.43 -1.44 1.18
N ILE A 162 -6.87 -0.21 0.90
CA ILE A 162 -6.02 0.97 0.81
C ILE A 162 -6.38 1.96 1.90
N GLY A 163 -5.39 2.36 2.71
CA GLY A 163 -5.53 3.44 3.69
C GLY A 163 -4.93 4.74 3.18
N GLU A 164 -5.73 5.80 3.13
CA GLU A 164 -5.30 7.15 2.77
C GLU A 164 -5.37 8.08 3.98
N LEU A 165 -4.29 8.79 4.31
CA LEU A 165 -4.30 9.73 5.41
C LEU A 165 -5.28 10.89 5.11
N VAL A 166 -6.17 11.17 6.05
CA VAL A 166 -7.06 12.33 6.01
C VAL A 166 -6.45 13.40 6.90
N PHE A 167 -5.87 14.44 6.31
CA PHE A 167 -5.57 15.66 7.03
C PHE A 167 -6.91 16.36 7.31
N ARG A 168 -7.32 16.40 8.59
CA ARG A 168 -8.41 17.26 9.05
C ARG A 168 -7.89 18.66 9.31
#